data_AF-A0A9D9V5T1-F1
#
_entry.id   AF-A0A9D9V5T1-F1
#
_cell.length_a   1.000
_cell.length_b   1.000
_cell.length_c   1.000
_cell.angle_alpha   90.00
_cell.angle_beta   90.00
_cell.angle_gamma   90.00
#
_symmetry.space_group_name_H-M   'P 1'
#
loop_
_entity.id
_entity.type
_entity.pdbx_description
1 polymer ?
#
loop_
_entity_poly.entity_id
_entity_poly.type
_entity_poly.pdbx_seq_one_letter_code
_entity_poly.pdbx_strand_id
1 'polypeptide(L)'
;MEYRSYFIQWPRRLWKWFRKNQDAWILFCGILAVGMLGFEAGFIQGASKNQEPLRIELAPEEITKTTNESVNTSEESRKTVGGTVPDDIKNVSEGACAFVASRNSQLFHASTCAVVKRIKPANKLCFKNISEAEARGLKQGCMK
;
A
#
# COMPACT_ATOMS: atom_id res chain seq x y z
N MET A 1 -0.70 44.14 5.46
CA MET A 1 -0.28 43.02 6.32
C MET A 1 -0.91 43.20 7.69
N GLU A 2 -2.13 42.68 7.91
CA GLU A 2 -2.83 42.74 9.20
C GLU A 2 -3.43 41.37 9.52
N TYR A 3 -2.61 40.46 10.04
CA TYR A 3 -3.06 39.15 10.57
C TYR A 3 -2.46 38.86 11.96
N ARG A 4 -2.03 39.90 12.69
CA ARG A 4 -1.17 39.73 13.87
C ARG A 4 -1.87 39.91 15.22
N SER A 5 -3.17 40.17 15.26
CA SER A 5 -3.85 40.62 16.50
C SER A 5 -4.88 39.66 17.09
N TYR A 6 -5.19 38.52 16.44
CA TYR A 6 -6.17 37.55 16.98
C TYR A 6 -5.56 36.45 17.88
N PHE A 7 -4.24 36.38 18.01
CA PHE A 7 -3.58 35.22 18.64
C PHE A 7 -3.53 35.24 20.17
N ILE A 8 -3.86 36.36 20.84
CA ILE A 8 -3.50 36.56 22.26
C ILE A 8 -4.70 36.48 23.22
N GLN A 9 -5.95 36.55 22.75
CA GLN A 9 -7.13 36.45 23.65
C GLN A 9 -7.68 35.01 23.82
N TRP A 10 -7.35 34.10 22.90
CA TRP A 10 -7.78 32.71 22.94
C TRP A 10 -7.20 31.83 24.08
N PRO A 11 -5.93 31.99 24.53
CA PRO A 11 -5.29 31.01 25.39
C PRO A 11 -5.92 30.92 26.78
N ARG A 12 -6.48 32.02 27.32
CA ARG A 12 -7.01 32.03 28.70
C ARG A 12 -8.31 31.25 28.88
N ARG A 13 -9.19 31.22 27.87
CA ARG A 13 -10.43 30.44 27.91
C ARG A 13 -10.15 28.97 27.65
N LEU A 14 -9.27 28.69 26.69
CA LEU A 14 -8.82 27.34 26.37
C LEU A 14 -8.10 26.69 27.57
N TRP A 15 -7.31 27.45 28.32
CA TRP A 15 -6.57 26.92 29.48
C TRP A 15 -7.47 26.52 30.65
N LYS A 16 -8.58 27.26 30.88
CA LYS A 16 -9.60 26.86 31.87
C LYS A 16 -10.35 25.59 31.44
N TRP A 17 -10.64 25.46 30.14
CA TRP A 17 -11.26 24.28 29.57
C TRP A 17 -10.33 23.06 29.61
N PHE A 18 -9.05 23.26 29.31
CA PHE A 18 -8.00 22.23 29.37
C PHE A 18 -7.79 21.72 30.80
N ARG A 19 -7.83 22.61 31.81
CA ARG A 19 -7.77 22.20 33.23
C ARG A 19 -8.94 21.32 33.66
N LYS A 20 -10.14 21.54 33.13
CA LYS A 20 -11.32 20.73 33.49
C LYS A 20 -11.21 19.29 32.94
N ASN A 21 -10.50 19.11 31.82
CA ASN A 21 -10.30 17.82 31.16
C ASN A 21 -8.83 17.36 31.25
N GLN A 22 -8.11 17.78 32.29
CA GLN A 22 -6.66 17.54 32.43
C GLN A 22 -6.31 16.05 32.35
N ASP A 23 -7.07 15.19 33.02
CA ASP A 23 -6.78 13.75 33.06
C ASP A 23 -6.89 13.10 31.68
N ALA A 24 -7.92 13.48 30.91
CA ALA A 24 -8.10 12.99 29.54
C ALA A 24 -6.98 13.48 28.60
N TRP A 25 -6.55 14.73 28.77
CA TRP A 25 -5.45 15.30 28.00
C TRP A 25 -4.09 14.71 28.39
N ILE A 26 -3.87 14.39 29.66
CA ILE A 26 -2.65 13.71 30.13
C ILE A 26 -2.57 12.31 29.53
N LEU A 27 -3.66 11.54 29.55
CA LEU A 27 -3.72 10.21 28.91
C LEU A 27 -3.49 10.29 27.40
N PHE A 28 -4.16 11.24 26.73
CA PHE A 28 -4.00 11.45 25.30
C PHE A 28 -2.56 11.81 24.93
N CYS A 29 -1.97 12.81 25.60
CA CYS A 29 -0.59 13.22 25.36
C CYS A 29 0.41 12.13 25.73
N GLY A 30 0.15 11.31 26.75
CA GLY A 30 0.99 10.18 27.12
C GLY A 30 1.05 9.11 26.03
N ILE A 31 -0.11 8.69 25.52
CA ILE A 31 -0.19 7.73 24.40
C ILE A 31 0.52 8.29 23.16
N LEU A 32 0.31 9.59 22.87
CA LEU A 32 0.91 10.26 21.71
C LEU A 32 2.44 10.33 21.85
N ALA A 33 2.95 10.63 23.05
CA ALA A 33 4.38 10.68 23.32
C ALA A 33 5.05 9.30 23.16
N VAL A 34 4.43 8.24 23.70
CA VAL A 34 4.94 6.87 23.52
C VAL A 34 4.93 6.47 22.04
N GLY A 35 3.87 6.84 21.31
CA GLY A 35 3.78 6.60 19.87
C GLY A 35 4.88 7.32 19.08
N MET A 36 5.17 8.58 19.40
CA MET A 36 6.25 9.35 18.76
C MET A 36 7.62 8.74 19.04
N LEU A 37 7.90 8.34 20.29
CA LEU A 37 9.18 7.69 20.63
C LEU A 37 9.36 6.36 19.89
N GLY A 38 8.31 5.54 19.80
CA GLY A 38 8.35 4.30 19.03
C GLY A 38 8.49 4.53 17.53
N PHE A 39 7.85 5.59 17.00
CA PHE A 39 7.95 5.97 15.60
C PHE A 39 9.37 6.39 15.22
N GLU A 40 10.05 7.21 16.03
CA GLU A 40 11.42 7.62 15.74
C GLU A 40 12.38 6.42 15.69
N ALA A 41 12.26 5.48 16.64
CA ALA A 41 13.06 4.26 16.64
C ALA A 41 12.83 3.41 15.37
N GLY A 42 11.57 3.24 14.97
CA GLY A 42 11.22 2.52 13.74
C GLY A 42 11.65 3.25 12.47
N PHE A 43 11.56 4.58 12.45
CA PHE A 43 11.92 5.42 11.32
C PHE A 43 13.42 5.36 11.01
N ILE A 44 14.27 5.41 12.04
CA ILE A 44 15.72 5.32 11.90
C ILE A 44 16.14 3.95 11.31
N GLN A 45 15.48 2.87 11.75
CA GLN A 45 15.76 1.52 11.24
C GLN A 45 15.22 1.32 9.82
N GLY A 46 14.09 1.94 9.48
CA GLY A 46 13.52 1.93 8.13
C GLY A 46 14.36 2.70 7.12
N ALA A 47 14.93 3.84 7.53
CA ALA A 47 15.79 4.67 6.68
C ALA A 47 17.14 4.00 6.36
N SER A 48 17.60 3.07 7.19
CA SER A 48 18.90 2.39 7.03
C SER A 48 18.87 1.18 6.08
N LYS A 49 17.73 0.85 5.46
CA LYS A 49 17.62 -0.25 4.48
C LYS A 49 18.09 0.15 3.08
N ASN A 50 19.33 0.61 2.96
CA ASN A 50 20.11 0.51 1.73
C ASN A 50 21.04 -0.70 1.86
N GLN A 51 20.47 -1.90 2.00
CA GLN A 51 21.25 -3.11 1.74
C GLN A 51 21.32 -3.25 0.23
N GLU A 52 22.53 -3.14 -0.32
CA GLU A 52 22.81 -3.47 -1.71
C GLU A 52 22.20 -4.84 -2.00
N PRO A 53 21.46 -5.00 -3.11
CA PRO A 53 20.81 -6.25 -3.42
C PRO A 53 21.89 -7.34 -3.49
N LEU A 54 21.72 -8.38 -2.67
CA LEU A 54 22.65 -9.50 -2.57
C LEU A 54 22.86 -10.08 -3.98
N ARG A 55 23.98 -9.72 -4.62
CA ARG A 55 24.30 -10.15 -5.98
C ARG A 55 24.83 -11.57 -5.87
N ILE A 56 23.93 -12.53 -6.07
CA ILE A 56 24.30 -13.93 -6.21
C ILE A 56 24.99 -14.05 -7.57
N GLU A 57 26.32 -13.90 -7.59
CA GLU A 57 27.11 -14.30 -8.75
C GLU A 57 27.12 -15.83 -8.78
N LEU A 58 26.25 -16.38 -9.61
CA LEU A 58 26.30 -17.79 -10.00
C LEU A 58 27.64 -17.97 -10.70
N ALA A 59 28.55 -18.74 -10.08
CA ALA A 59 29.77 -19.16 -10.74
C ALA A 59 29.38 -19.84 -12.07
N PRO A 60 30.08 -19.56 -13.19
CA PRO A 60 29.80 -20.24 -14.44
C PRO A 60 29.97 -21.75 -14.20
N GLU A 61 28.93 -22.52 -14.52
CA GLU A 61 28.97 -23.96 -14.52
C GLU A 61 30.04 -24.40 -15.53
N GLU A 62 31.24 -24.73 -15.04
CA GLU A 62 32.12 -25.62 -15.78
C GLU A 62 31.43 -26.98 -15.82
N ILE A 63 30.87 -27.29 -16.98
CA ILE A 63 30.35 -28.61 -17.32
C ILE A 63 31.53 -29.58 -17.29
N THR A 64 31.81 -30.16 -16.12
CA THR A 64 32.55 -31.41 -16.01
C THR A 64 31.66 -32.45 -15.34
N LYS A 65 31.05 -33.26 -16.19
CA LYS A 65 30.37 -34.49 -15.80
C LYS A 65 31.40 -35.43 -15.17
N THR A 66 31.33 -35.66 -13.86
CA THR A 66 31.78 -36.92 -13.23
C THR A 66 30.96 -37.23 -11.96
N THR A 67 29.99 -38.12 -12.12
CA THR A 67 29.69 -39.33 -11.31
C THR A 67 29.82 -39.32 -9.77
N ASN A 68 28.66 -39.47 -9.10
CA ASN A 68 28.26 -40.19 -7.84
C ASN A 68 29.11 -39.96 -6.56
N GLU A 69 28.62 -39.83 -5.31
CA GLU A 69 27.46 -40.39 -4.58
C GLU A 69 27.35 -39.71 -3.19
N SER A 70 26.13 -39.68 -2.59
CA SER A 70 25.85 -39.58 -1.12
C SER A 70 26.00 -38.19 -0.45
N VAL A 71 25.14 -37.66 0.43
CA VAL A 71 23.97 -38.17 1.16
C VAL A 71 23.23 -36.99 1.85
N ASN A 72 21.90 -37.12 1.93
CA ASN A 72 20.94 -36.60 2.93
C ASN A 72 20.59 -35.11 3.13
N THR A 73 19.25 -34.90 3.05
CA THR A 73 18.39 -34.14 4.00
C THR A 73 18.35 -32.62 3.80
N SER A 74 17.22 -31.93 3.57
CA SER A 74 15.78 -32.23 3.72
C SER A 74 14.96 -31.15 3.00
N GLU A 75 13.77 -31.55 2.52
CA GLU A 75 12.50 -30.79 2.46
C GLU A 75 12.44 -29.55 1.54
N GLU A 76 11.88 -29.71 0.33
CA GLU A 76 10.45 -29.50 0.02
C GLU A 76 10.07 -28.00 0.00
N SER A 77 10.50 -27.25 -1.03
CA SER A 77 9.86 -27.17 -2.35
C SER A 77 8.34 -26.98 -2.32
N ARG A 78 7.89 -25.77 -1.96
CA ARG A 78 6.61 -25.24 -2.43
C ARG A 78 6.83 -24.42 -3.70
N LYS A 79 6.61 -25.11 -4.83
CA LYS A 79 5.91 -24.65 -6.05
C LYS A 79 6.17 -23.21 -6.50
N THR A 80 7.07 -23.11 -7.46
CA THR A 80 6.99 -22.19 -8.59
C THR A 80 5.60 -22.22 -9.24
N VAL A 81 4.94 -21.07 -9.31
CA VAL A 81 4.20 -20.65 -10.52
C VAL A 81 4.47 -19.15 -10.70
N GLY A 82 5.56 -18.86 -11.41
CA GLY A 82 5.72 -17.60 -12.09
C GLY A 82 4.71 -17.58 -13.24
N GLY A 83 3.62 -16.83 -13.06
CA GLY A 83 2.80 -16.36 -14.15
C GLY A 83 3.35 -15.00 -14.58
N THR A 84 4.11 -14.98 -15.66
CA THR A 84 4.33 -13.79 -16.48
C THR A 84 2.97 -13.26 -16.92
N VAL A 85 2.44 -12.29 -16.17
CA VAL A 85 1.34 -11.46 -16.68
C VAL A 85 1.98 -10.52 -17.70
N PRO A 86 1.56 -10.54 -18.97
CA PRO A 86 2.05 -9.58 -19.94
C PRO A 86 1.73 -8.17 -19.44
N ASP A 87 2.79 -7.38 -19.35
CA ASP A 87 2.80 -5.93 -19.16
C ASP A 87 2.19 -5.29 -20.41
N ASP A 88 0.86 -5.43 -20.54
CA ASP A 88 0.08 -4.85 -21.62
C ASP A 88 -1.29 -4.44 -21.07
N ILE A 89 -1.31 -3.85 -19.89
CA ILE A 89 -2.41 -2.97 -19.50
C ILE A 89 -2.01 -1.57 -19.95
N LYS A 90 -2.20 -1.35 -21.25
CA LYS A 90 -2.27 -0.01 -21.83
C LYS A 90 -3.11 0.86 -20.90
N ASN A 91 -2.48 1.90 -20.35
CA ASN A 91 -3.16 3.08 -19.86
C ASN A 91 -3.94 3.67 -21.03
N VAL A 92 -5.10 3.11 -21.34
CA VAL A 92 -5.99 3.68 -22.35
C VAL A 92 -6.70 4.83 -21.67
N SER A 93 -6.10 6.00 -21.86
CA SER A 93 -6.78 7.27 -21.84
C SER A 93 -8.07 7.18 -22.67
N GLU A 94 -9.17 7.59 -22.04
CA GLU A 94 -10.27 8.30 -22.70
C GLU A 94 -11.08 7.57 -23.79
N GLY A 95 -11.15 6.24 -23.74
CA GLY A 95 -12.19 5.46 -24.42
C GLY A 95 -13.15 4.86 -23.39
N ALA A 96 -14.45 5.04 -23.55
CA ALA A 96 -15.49 4.68 -22.57
C ALA A 96 -15.37 3.24 -22.02
N CYS A 97 -14.73 3.08 -20.87
CA CYS A 97 -14.70 1.81 -20.15
C CYS A 97 -16.11 1.50 -19.63
N ALA A 98 -16.62 0.28 -19.85
CA ALA A 98 -17.93 -0.12 -19.32
C ALA A 98 -17.85 -0.33 -17.80
N PHE A 99 -16.77 -0.97 -17.34
CA PHE A 99 -16.53 -1.24 -15.93
C PHE A 99 -15.17 -0.71 -15.50
N VAL A 100 -15.13 -0.13 -14.30
CA VAL A 100 -13.93 0.43 -13.69
C VAL A 100 -13.74 -0.16 -12.30
N ALA A 101 -12.56 -0.69 -12.02
CA ALA A 101 -12.15 -1.10 -10.69
C ALA A 101 -11.00 -0.23 -10.19
N SER A 102 -10.76 -0.24 -8.88
CA SER A 102 -9.51 0.30 -8.35
C SER A 102 -8.49 -0.80 -8.13
N ARG A 103 -7.21 -0.57 -8.47
CA ARG A 103 -6.09 -1.49 -8.14
C ARG A 103 -6.00 -1.79 -6.64
N ASN A 104 -6.41 -0.85 -5.79
CA ASN A 104 -6.34 -0.98 -4.34
C ASN A 104 -7.60 -1.60 -3.71
N SER A 105 -8.63 -1.90 -4.51
CA SER A 105 -9.88 -2.48 -4.00
C SER A 105 -10.23 -3.73 -4.76
N GLN A 106 -10.74 -4.74 -4.06
CA GLN A 106 -11.29 -5.94 -4.70
C GLN A 106 -12.71 -5.71 -5.26
N LEU A 107 -13.05 -4.47 -5.64
CA LEU A 107 -14.38 -4.08 -6.09
C LEU A 107 -14.30 -3.47 -7.49
N PHE A 108 -15.24 -3.84 -8.35
CA PHE A 108 -15.46 -3.19 -9.64
C PHE A 108 -16.83 -2.52 -9.69
N HIS A 109 -16.92 -1.44 -10.46
CA HIS A 109 -18.10 -0.58 -10.55
C HIS A 109 -18.41 -0.27 -12.01
N ALA A 110 -19.67 0.03 -12.32
CA ALA A 110 -20.02 0.62 -13.61
C ALA A 110 -19.39 2.01 -13.74
N SER A 111 -18.99 2.41 -14.95
CA SER A 111 -18.36 3.72 -15.21
C SER A 111 -19.25 4.92 -14.86
N THR A 112 -20.57 4.71 -14.79
CA THR A 112 -21.57 5.70 -14.38
C THR A 112 -21.60 5.95 -12.87
N CYS A 113 -20.94 5.12 -12.05
CA CYS A 113 -21.03 5.23 -10.60
C CYS A 113 -20.20 6.40 -10.03
N ALA A 114 -20.77 7.12 -9.05
CA ALA A 114 -20.12 8.25 -8.39
C ALA A 114 -18.79 7.87 -7.69
N VAL A 115 -18.63 6.61 -7.29
CA VAL A 115 -17.39 6.10 -6.69
C VAL A 115 -16.22 6.16 -7.68
N VAL A 116 -16.48 5.89 -8.96
CA VAL A 116 -15.46 5.86 -10.02
C VAL A 116 -14.81 7.24 -10.24
N LYS A 117 -15.58 8.33 -10.05
CA LYS A 117 -15.08 9.70 -10.15
C LYS A 117 -14.00 10.02 -9.11
N ARG A 118 -14.03 9.34 -7.96
CA ARG A 118 -13.09 9.56 -6.84
C ARG A 118 -11.84 8.69 -6.92
N ILE A 119 -11.80 7.70 -7.82
CA ILE A 119 -10.63 6.83 -8.01
C ILE A 119 -9.54 7.64 -8.73
N LYS A 120 -8.33 7.66 -8.16
CA LYS A 120 -7.16 8.28 -8.80
C LYS A 120 -6.86 7.57 -10.13
N PRO A 121 -6.53 8.27 -11.23
CA PRO A 121 -6.32 7.66 -12.55
C PRO A 121 -5.23 6.58 -12.53
N ALA A 122 -4.16 6.77 -11.75
CA ALA A 122 -3.09 5.77 -11.57
C ALA A 122 -3.57 4.43 -10.99
N ASN A 123 -4.71 4.43 -10.29
CA ASN A 123 -5.29 3.25 -9.67
C ASN A 123 -6.54 2.76 -10.41
N LYS A 124 -6.90 3.31 -11.58
CA LYS A 124 -8.06 2.84 -12.36
C LYS A 124 -7.67 1.63 -13.20
N LEU A 125 -8.48 0.59 -13.12
CA LEU A 125 -8.45 -0.56 -14.03
C LEU A 125 -9.73 -0.51 -14.85
N CYS A 126 -9.59 -0.49 -16.17
CA CYS A 126 -10.70 -0.54 -17.09
C CYS A 126 -10.92 -1.96 -17.59
N PHE A 127 -12.18 -2.39 -17.59
CA PHE A 127 -12.60 -3.66 -18.15
C PHE A 127 -13.70 -3.44 -19.19
N LYS A 128 -13.70 -4.29 -20.23
CA LYS A 128 -14.75 -4.28 -21.26
C LYS A 128 -15.94 -5.11 -20.81
N ASN A 129 -15.69 -6.22 -20.12
CA ASN A 129 -16.70 -7.18 -19.70
C ASN A 129 -16.65 -7.45 -18.20
N ILE A 130 -17.78 -7.86 -17.62
CA ILE A 130 -17.88 -8.26 -16.20
C ILE A 130 -17.00 -9.48 -15.92
N SER A 131 -16.99 -10.45 -16.83
CA SER A 131 -16.22 -11.70 -16.69
C SER A 131 -14.72 -11.46 -16.55
N GLU A 132 -14.16 -10.42 -17.18
CA GLU A 132 -12.74 -10.06 -17.03
C GLU A 132 -12.43 -9.54 -15.61
N ALA A 133 -13.38 -8.86 -14.97
CA ALA A 133 -13.22 -8.37 -13.61
C ALA A 133 -13.36 -9.53 -12.60
N GLU A 134 -14.33 -10.41 -12.80
CA GLU A 134 -14.54 -11.60 -11.96
C GLU A 134 -13.39 -12.60 -12.07
N ALA A 135 -12.82 -12.80 -13.26
CA ALA A 135 -11.63 -13.62 -13.46
C ALA A 135 -10.42 -13.10 -12.68
N ARG A 136 -10.38 -11.79 -12.36
CA ARG A 136 -9.38 -11.18 -11.49
C ARG A 136 -9.75 -11.23 -9.99
N GLY A 137 -10.85 -11.90 -9.63
CA GLY A 137 -11.34 -12.00 -8.26
C GLY A 137 -11.95 -10.71 -7.72
N LEU A 138 -12.34 -9.78 -8.60
CA LEU A 138 -13.02 -8.54 -8.20
C LEU A 138 -14.49 -8.83 -7.94
N LYS A 139 -15.00 -8.36 -6.80
CA LYS A 139 -16.42 -8.45 -6.43
C LYS A 139 -17.20 -7.29 -7.03
N GLN A 140 -18.47 -7.57 -7.35
CA GLN A 140 -19.40 -6.57 -7.84
C GLN A 140 -19.69 -5.53 -6.75
N GLY A 141 -19.49 -4.26 -7.09
CA GLY A 141 -19.94 -3.14 -6.28
C GLY A 141 -21.15 -2.46 -6.90
N CYS A 142 -21.11 -1.12 -6.94
CA CYS A 142 -22.10 -0.28 -7.59
C CYS A 142 -22.30 -0.65 -9.08
N MET A 143 -23.45 -1.25 -9.38
CA MET A 143 -24.00 -1.39 -10.72
C MET A 143 -25.29 -0.58 -10.75
N LYS A 144 -25.40 0.34 -11.71
CA LYS A 144 -26.59 1.16 -11.91
C LYS A 144 -27.08 0.96 -13.33
#